data_AF-A0A3G6IT06-F1
#
_entry.id   AF-A0A3G6IT06-F1
#
_cell.length_a   1.000
_cell.length_b   1.000
_cell.length_c   1.000
_cell.angle_alpha   90.00
_cell.angle_beta   90.00
_cell.angle_gamma   90.00
#
_symmetry.space_group_name_H-M   'P 1'
#
loop_
_entity.id
_entity.type
_entity.pdbx_description
1 polymer ?
#
loop_
_entity_poly.entity_id
_entity_poly.type
_entity_poly.pdbx_seq_one_letter_code
_entity_poly.pdbx_strand_id
1 'polypeptide(L)'
;MWRTYGFDAVGAFFRGDITLRKLRVLADGLPQAGPHTRHTTNGIEYTYTDSLLWALMWGLMQNTVTTAQAAGSKKAKMPADQMPPYPWALQDKKQALGGSLGDHTQEEVLDFLDSL
;
A
#
# COMPACT_ATOMS: atom_id res chain seq x y z
N MET A 1 25.61 -5.42 10.57
CA MET A 1 24.54 -5.49 11.58
C MET A 1 23.46 -6.40 11.02
N TRP A 2 23.41 -7.66 11.47
CA TRP A 2 22.50 -8.67 10.92
C TRP A 2 21.12 -8.50 11.55
N ARG A 3 20.10 -8.14 10.74
CA ARG A 3 18.70 -8.21 11.19
C ARG A 3 18.34 -9.70 11.29
N THR A 4 18.17 -10.19 12.51
CA THR A 4 17.51 -11.46 12.78
C THR A 4 16.13 -11.42 12.13
N TYR A 5 15.89 -12.31 11.17
CA TYR A 5 14.56 -12.47 10.57
C TYR A 5 13.61 -12.91 11.68
N GLY A 6 12.61 -12.07 11.97
CA GLY A 6 11.48 -12.45 12.80
C GLY A 6 10.72 -13.60 12.15
N PHE A 7 10.03 -14.38 12.98
CA PHE A 7 9.20 -15.53 12.59
C PHE A 7 8.39 -15.28 11.31
N ASP A 8 8.61 -16.09 10.26
CA ASP A 8 7.85 -16.05 9.01
C ASP A 8 6.48 -16.72 9.21
N ALA A 9 5.50 -15.91 9.63
CA ALA A 9 4.14 -16.37 9.90
C ALA A 9 3.43 -16.91 8.65
N VAL A 10 3.71 -16.34 7.48
CA VAL A 10 3.10 -16.80 6.22
C VAL A 10 3.67 -18.17 5.85
N GLY A 11 4.99 -18.33 5.89
CA GLY A 11 5.62 -19.63 5.64
C GLY A 11 5.21 -20.70 6.65
N ALA A 12 5.03 -20.34 7.92
CA ALA A 12 4.56 -21.26 8.95
C ALA A 12 3.12 -21.73 8.73
N PHE A 13 2.23 -20.87 8.20
CA PHE A 13 0.88 -21.26 7.85
C PHE A 13 0.88 -22.25 6.66
N PHE A 14 1.64 -21.97 5.61
CA PHE A 14 1.74 -22.86 4.45
C PHE A 14 2.37 -24.23 4.78
N ARG A 15 3.26 -24.30 5.77
CA ARG A 15 3.80 -25.57 6.28
C ARG A 15 2.85 -26.32 7.23
N GLY A 16 1.74 -25.71 7.63
CA GLY A 16 0.81 -26.28 8.61
C GLY A 16 1.26 -26.13 10.08
N ASP A 17 2.32 -25.38 10.35
CA ASP A 17 2.88 -25.17 11.70
C ASP A 17 1.95 -24.30 12.58
N ILE A 18 1.16 -23.41 11.95
CA ILE A 18 0.21 -22.54 12.63
C ILE A 18 -1.17 -22.56 11.95
N THR A 19 -2.22 -22.34 12.74
CA THR A 19 -3.59 -22.28 12.22
C THR A 19 -3.92 -20.90 11.62
N LEU A 20 -4.96 -20.83 10.78
CA LEU A 20 -5.46 -19.57 10.22
C LEU A 20 -5.79 -18.53 11.30
N ARG A 21 -6.33 -18.97 12.46
CA ARG A 21 -6.60 -18.08 13.60
C ARG A 21 -5.31 -17.47 14.16
N LYS A 22 -4.25 -18.26 14.29
CA LYS A 22 -2.93 -17.77 14.73
C LYS A 22 -2.30 -16.85 13.69
N LEU A 23 -2.43 -17.18 12.41
CA LEU A 23 -1.95 -16.31 11.33
C LEU A 23 -2.61 -14.93 11.38
N ARG A 24 -3.94 -14.85 11.55
CA ARG A 24 -4.66 -13.58 11.67
C ARG A 24 -4.14 -12.72 12.81
N VAL A 25 -3.98 -13.31 14.01
CA VAL A 25 -3.46 -12.58 15.18
C VAL A 25 -2.04 -12.07 14.95
N LEU A 26 -1.19 -12.88 14.31
CA LEU A 26 0.18 -12.47 13.99
C LEU A 26 0.22 -11.38 12.90
N ALA A 27 -0.68 -11.44 11.92
CA ALA A 27 -0.81 -10.43 10.87
C ALA A 27 -1.35 -9.11 11.40
N ASP A 28 -2.32 -9.14 12.32
CA ASP A 28 -2.90 -7.94 12.96
C ASP A 28 -1.87 -7.18 13.80
N GLY A 29 -0.84 -7.88 14.30
CA GLY A 29 0.27 -7.29 15.07
C GLY A 29 1.43 -6.77 14.23
N LEU A 30 1.38 -6.90 12.89
CA LEU A 30 2.46 -6.42 12.04
C LEU A 30 2.50 -4.88 11.98
N PRO A 31 3.69 -4.28 11.88
CA PRO A 31 3.82 -2.84 11.70
C PRO A 31 3.13 -2.41 10.40
N GLN A 32 2.55 -1.21 10.35
CA GLN A 32 1.79 -0.74 9.17
C GLN A 32 2.59 -0.69 7.87
N ALA A 33 3.92 -0.61 7.97
CA ALA A 33 4.84 -0.64 6.85
C ALA A 33 5.90 -1.72 7.05
N GLY A 34 6.20 -2.47 6.00
CA GLY A 34 7.30 -3.42 5.99
C GLY A 34 7.26 -4.37 4.79
N PRO A 35 8.07 -5.43 4.80
CA PRO A 35 8.16 -6.38 3.70
C PRO A 35 6.81 -6.99 3.28
N HIS A 36 5.90 -7.17 4.24
CA HIS A 36 4.56 -7.72 4.03
C HIS A 36 3.61 -6.76 3.27
N THR A 37 3.87 -5.45 3.23
CA THR A 37 3.05 -4.47 2.48
C THR A 37 3.64 -4.08 1.13
N ARG A 38 4.89 -4.47 0.82
CA ARG A 38 5.58 -4.06 -0.43
C ARG A 38 4.83 -4.42 -1.72
N HIS A 39 4.09 -5.53 -1.70
CA HIS A 39 3.30 -5.98 -2.85
C HIS A 39 2.06 -5.10 -3.10
N THR A 40 1.52 -4.44 -2.07
CA THR A 40 0.37 -3.53 -2.23
C THR A 40 0.82 -2.10 -2.53
N THR A 41 2.09 -1.78 -2.30
CA THR A 41 2.60 -0.41 -2.40
C THR A 41 3.62 -0.19 -3.52
N ASN A 42 3.74 -1.12 -4.47
CA ASN A 42 4.71 -1.05 -5.57
C ASN A 42 6.16 -0.79 -5.08
N GLY A 43 6.51 -1.37 -3.93
CA GLY A 43 7.82 -1.20 -3.31
C GLY A 43 8.03 0.12 -2.53
N ILE A 44 7.05 1.03 -2.51
CA ILE A 44 7.13 2.27 -1.72
C ILE A 44 6.38 2.06 -0.41
N GLU A 45 7.09 1.79 0.67
CA GLU A 45 6.45 1.61 1.99
C GLU A 45 5.92 2.94 2.54
N TYR A 46 4.68 2.95 3.02
CA TYR A 46 4.07 4.11 3.67
C TYR A 46 3.15 3.69 4.81
N THR A 47 3.06 4.53 5.84
CA THR A 47 2.22 4.32 7.03
C THR A 47 0.96 5.18 6.98
N TYR A 48 0.01 4.95 7.90
CA TYR A 48 -1.13 5.85 8.05
C TYR A 48 -0.74 7.25 8.53
N THR A 49 0.39 7.36 9.24
CA THR A 49 0.93 8.67 9.61
C THR A 49 1.33 9.45 8.36
N ASP A 50 1.98 8.78 7.40
CA ASP A 50 2.39 9.41 6.16
C ASP A 50 1.19 9.85 5.31
N SER A 51 0.13 9.04 5.26
CA SER A 51 -1.11 9.41 4.57
C SER A 51 -1.83 10.57 5.27
N LEU A 52 -1.82 10.62 6.61
CA LEU A 52 -2.36 11.74 7.38
C LEU A 52 -1.57 13.03 7.13
N LEU A 53 -0.24 12.97 7.16
CA LEU A 53 0.63 14.13 6.90
C LEU A 53 0.41 14.66 5.48
N TRP A 54 0.25 13.77 4.50
CA TRP A 54 -0.08 14.13 3.14
C TRP A 54 -1.42 14.88 3.03
N ALA A 55 -2.47 14.35 3.68
CA ALA A 55 -3.78 15.00 3.71
C ALA A 55 -3.74 16.38 4.38
N LEU A 56 -3.00 16.51 5.49
CA LEU A 56 -2.83 17.79 6.19
C LEU A 56 -2.08 18.81 5.33
N MET A 57 -0.99 18.40 4.69
CA MET A 57 -0.22 19.27 3.81
C MET A 57 -1.07 19.74 2.62
N TRP A 58 -1.84 18.84 2.01
CA TRP A 58 -2.75 19.18 0.92
C TRP A 58 -3.84 20.17 1.36
N GLY A 59 -4.46 19.94 2.52
CA GLY A 59 -5.45 20.86 3.09
C GLY A 59 -4.86 22.24 3.39
N LEU A 60 -3.61 22.30 3.87
CA LEU A 60 -2.91 23.56 4.12
C LEU A 60 -2.62 24.32 2.82
N MET A 61 -2.17 23.63 1.77
CA MET A 61 -1.99 24.24 0.44
C MET A 61 -3.31 24.78 -0.11
N GLN A 62 -4.38 24.01 -0.02
CA GLN A 62 -5.70 24.44 -0.47
C GLN A 62 -6.17 25.70 0.29
N ASN A 63 -6.05 25.71 1.61
CA ASN A 63 -6.37 26.88 2.43
C ASN A 63 -5.52 28.11 2.02
N THR A 64 -4.22 27.91 1.78
CA THR A 64 -3.29 28.98 1.36
C THR A 64 -3.69 29.55 0.00
N VAL A 65 -4.06 28.70 -0.96
CA VAL A 65 -4.54 29.14 -2.28
C VAL A 65 -5.87 29.89 -2.14
N THR A 66 -6.84 29.36 -1.38
CA THR A 66 -8.14 30.01 -1.18
C THR A 66 -8.00 31.37 -0.49
N THR A 67 -7.18 31.47 0.55
CA THR A 67 -6.91 32.74 1.25
C THR A 67 -6.16 33.73 0.36
N ALA A 68 -5.17 33.29 -0.41
CA ALA A 68 -4.47 34.14 -1.37
C ALA A 68 -5.41 34.68 -2.47
N GLN A 69 -6.32 33.84 -2.97
CA GLN A 69 -7.34 34.27 -3.93
C GLN A 69 -8.30 35.29 -3.33
N ALA A 70 -8.76 35.07 -2.09
CA ALA A 70 -9.60 36.02 -1.36
C ALA A 70 -8.89 37.36 -1.10
N ALA A 71 -7.57 37.33 -0.88
CA ALA A 71 -6.72 38.53 -0.73
C ALA A 71 -6.38 39.22 -2.08
N GLY A 72 -6.89 38.74 -3.21
CA GLY A 72 -6.73 39.37 -4.53
C GLY A 72 -5.70 38.72 -5.45
N SER A 73 -5.01 37.65 -5.02
CA SER A 73 -4.07 36.90 -5.86
C SER A 73 -4.77 35.91 -6.78
N LYS A 74 -5.33 36.40 -7.89
CA LYS A 74 -6.06 35.59 -8.88
C LYS A 74 -5.23 34.51 -9.58
N LYS A 75 -3.91 34.55 -9.45
CA LYS A 75 -2.97 33.58 -10.06
C LYS A 75 -2.65 32.40 -9.13
N ALA A 76 -3.02 32.47 -7.85
CA ALA A 76 -2.82 31.36 -6.94
C ALA A 76 -3.70 30.17 -7.38
N LYS A 77 -3.07 29.03 -7.61
CA LYS A 77 -3.74 27.79 -8.04
C LYS A 77 -3.06 26.59 -7.40
N MET A 78 -3.83 25.53 -7.20
CA MET A 78 -3.29 24.25 -6.78
C MET A 78 -2.42 23.64 -7.89
N PRO A 79 -1.41 22.83 -7.55
CA PRO A 79 -0.58 22.13 -8.53
C PRO A 79 -1.35 21.01 -9.28
N ALA A 80 -2.42 20.50 -8.69
CA ALA A 80 -3.34 19.53 -9.30
C ALA A 80 -4.78 19.79 -8.83
N ASP A 81 -5.75 19.35 -9.63
CA ASP A 81 -7.18 19.55 -9.35
C ASP A 81 -7.68 18.70 -8.18
N GLN A 82 -7.09 17.52 -8.00
CA GLN A 82 -7.38 16.60 -6.90
C GLN A 82 -6.08 16.22 -6.19
N MET A 83 -6.19 15.86 -4.91
CA MET A 83 -5.06 15.37 -4.13
C MET A 83 -4.52 14.09 -4.78
N PRO A 84 -3.28 14.06 -5.30
CA PRO A 84 -2.72 12.84 -5.82
C PRO A 84 -2.63 11.76 -4.74
N PRO A 85 -2.73 10.47 -5.10
CA PRO A 85 -2.49 9.40 -4.16
C PRO A 85 -1.06 9.49 -3.63
N TYR A 86 -0.90 9.33 -2.32
CA TYR A 86 0.39 9.22 -1.68
C TYR A 86 1.10 7.94 -2.16
N PRO A 87 2.43 7.92 -2.42
CA PRO A 87 3.44 8.98 -2.36
C PRO A 87 3.88 9.46 -3.76
N TRP A 88 2.93 9.92 -4.59
CA TRP A 88 3.19 10.54 -5.91
C TRP A 88 3.47 9.63 -7.11
N ALA A 89 3.13 8.35 -7.05
CA ALA A 89 2.97 7.57 -8.28
C ALA A 89 1.56 7.79 -8.85
N LEU A 90 1.47 8.35 -10.05
CA LEU A 90 0.30 8.13 -10.91
C LEU A 90 0.14 6.61 -10.99
N GLN A 91 -0.93 6.07 -10.40
CA GLN A 91 -1.17 4.64 -10.47
C GLN A 91 -1.29 4.26 -11.94
N ASP A 92 -0.28 3.56 -12.47
CA ASP A 92 -0.55 2.62 -13.55
C ASP A 92 -1.55 1.63 -12.96
N LYS A 93 -2.83 1.84 -13.27
CA LYS A 93 -3.93 0.97 -12.88
C LYS A 93 -3.71 -0.40 -13.52
N LYS A 94 -2.91 -1.23 -12.88
CA LYS A 94 -2.98 -2.69 -12.96
C LYS A 94 -2.74 -3.24 -11.56
N GLN A 95 -3.82 -3.32 -10.78
CA GLN A 95 -3.92 -4.38 -9.77
C GLN A 95 -4.02 -5.70 -10.55
N ALA A 96 -2.91 -6.16 -11.11
CA ALA A 96 -2.76 -7.58 -11.40
C ALA A 96 -2.65 -8.26 -10.03
N LEU A 97 -3.45 -9.31 -9.81
CA LEU A 97 -3.38 -10.14 -8.63
C LEU A 97 -1.90 -10.44 -8.32
N GLY A 98 -1.44 -9.97 -7.15
CA GLY A 98 -0.04 -10.02 -6.76
C GLY A 98 0.39 -11.47 -6.48
N GLY A 99 0.97 -12.09 -7.49
CA GLY A 99 1.64 -13.39 -7.43
C GLY A 99 2.42 -13.60 -8.73
N SER A 100 3.64 -14.11 -8.64
CA SER A 100 4.33 -14.62 -9.84
C SER A 100 3.61 -15.88 -10.26
N LEU A 101 2.99 -15.87 -11.44
CA LEU A 101 2.44 -17.08 -12.06
C LEU A 101 3.55 -18.03 -12.53
N GLY A 102 4.83 -17.65 -12.39
CA GLY A 102 5.95 -18.37 -13.01
C GLY A 102 5.77 -18.35 -14.52
N ASP A 103 5.87 -19.53 -15.14
CA ASP A 103 5.59 -19.74 -16.58
C ASP A 103 4.13 -20.12 -16.86
N HIS A 104 3.27 -20.12 -15.83
CA HIS A 104 1.88 -20.57 -15.94
C HIS A 104 0.93 -19.42 -16.22
N THR A 105 -0.22 -19.74 -16.78
CA THR A 105 -1.29 -18.75 -17.00
C THR A 105 -2.23 -18.69 -15.80
N GLN A 106 -2.97 -17.58 -15.68
CA GLN A 106 -3.95 -17.41 -14.61
C GLN A 106 -5.06 -18.49 -14.62
N GLU A 107 -5.41 -18.97 -15.82
CA GLU A 107 -6.41 -20.03 -16.02
C GLU A 107 -5.89 -21.37 -15.49
N GLU A 108 -4.62 -21.72 -15.78
CA GLU A 108 -3.99 -22.95 -15.28
C GLU A 108 -3.90 -23.00 -13.75
N VAL A 109 -3.64 -21.85 -13.11
CA VAL A 109 -3.58 -21.76 -11.65
C VAL A 109 -4.97 -21.90 -11.03
N LEU A 110 -6.01 -21.33 -11.65
CA LEU A 110 -7.39 -21.48 -11.16
C LEU A 110 -7.88 -22.92 -11.32
N ASP A 111 -7.62 -23.57 -12.45
CA ASP A 111 -7.96 -24.98 -12.67
C ASP A 111 -7.26 -25.91 -11.67
N PHE A 112 -5.99 -25.64 -11.34
CA PHE A 112 -5.28 -26.40 -10.31
C PHE A 112 -5.91 -26.23 -8.92
N LEU A 113 -6.29 -25.01 -8.54
CA LEU A 113 -6.95 -24.74 -7.27
C LEU A 113 -8.33 -25.37 -7.17
N ASP A 114 -9.07 -25.44 -8.29
CA ASP A 114 -10.36 -26.12 -8.35
C ASP A 114 -10.24 -27.66 -8.29
N SER A 115 -9.07 -28.21 -8.63
CA SER A 115 -8.79 -29.66 -8.58
C SER A 115 -8.34 -30.19 -7.20
N LEU A 116 -8.14 -29.29 -6.23
CA LEU A 116 -7.71 -29.56 -4.85
C LEU A 116 -8.90 -29.74 -3.91
#